data_AF-A0A372EWG1-F1
#
_entry.id   AF-A0A372EWG1-F1
#
_cell.length_a   1.000
_cell.length_b   1.000
_cell.length_c   1.000
_cell.angle_alpha   90.00
_cell.angle_beta   90.00
_cell.angle_gamma   90.00
#
_symmetry.space_group_name_H-M   'P 1'
#
loop_
_entity.id
_entity.type
_entity.pdbx_description
1 polymer ?
#
loop_
_entity_poly.entity_id
_entity_poly.type
_entity_poly.pdbx_seq_one_letter_code
_entity_poly.pdbx_strand_id
1 'polypeptide(L)' 'MMTDIETIRDVVMRERRMAVSEREWKHRLRGYGYAIRDTEAGAFVTSLVRGEDLCPLGV' A
#
# COMPACT_ATOMS: atom_id res chain seq x y z
N MET A 1 2.53 -4.56 -20.93
CA MET A 1 2.23 -3.50 -19.96
C MET A 1 2.21 -4.15 -18.60
N MET A 2 3.12 -3.76 -17.70
CA MET A 2 3.04 -4.15 -16.29
C MET A 2 1.79 -3.48 -15.72
N THR A 3 0.86 -4.25 -15.20
CA THR A 3 -0.45 -3.72 -14.79
C THR A 3 -0.26 -2.78 -13.60
N ASP A 4 -1.02 -1.68 -13.54
CA ASP A 4 -0.89 -0.65 -12.50
C ASP A 4 -0.90 -1.23 -11.08
N ILE A 5 -1.62 -2.34 -10.87
CA ILE A 5 -1.69 -3.09 -9.62
C ILE A 5 -0.33 -3.67 -9.19
N GLU A 6 0.41 -4.30 -10.11
CA GLU A 6 1.72 -4.87 -9.81
C GLU A 6 2.70 -3.76 -9.42
N THR A 7 2.66 -2.63 -10.14
CA THR A 7 3.50 -1.46 -9.85
C THR A 7 3.19 -0.87 -8.47
N ILE A 8 1.91 -0.75 -8.11
CA ILE A 8 1.49 -0.28 -6.77
C ILE A 8 2.00 -1.24 -5.69
N ARG A 9 1.83 -2.55 -5.87
CA ARG A 9 2.28 -3.56 -4.91
C ARG A 9 3.80 -3.55 -4.75
N ASP A 10 4.56 -3.43 -5.83
CA ASP A 10 6.02 -3.35 -5.77
C ASP A 10 6.49 -2.15 -4.96
N VAL A 11 5.90 -0.96 -5.19
CA VAL A 11 6.20 0.23 -4.39
C VAL A 11 5.87 0.00 -2.92
N VAL A 12 4.66 -0.49 -2.64
CA VAL A 12 4.20 -0.70 -1.27
C VAL A 12 5.07 -1.71 -0.51
N MET A 13 5.42 -2.83 -1.15
CA MET A 13 6.24 -3.89 -0.55
C MET A 13 7.71 -3.52 -0.48
N ARG A 14 8.24 -2.73 -1.41
CA ARG A 14 9.59 -2.17 -1.34
C ARG A 14 9.72 -1.26 -0.12
N GLU A 15 8.80 -0.31 0.07
CA GLU A 15 8.81 0.56 1.26
C GLU A 15 8.64 -0.24 2.56
N ARG A 16 7.86 -1.32 2.54
CA ARG A 16 7.70 -2.23 3.71
C ARG A 16 9.02 -2.86 4.13
N ARG A 17 9.85 -3.29 3.18
CA ARG A 17 11.17 -3.89 3.45
C ARG A 17 12.18 -2.88 3.99
N MET A 18 12.03 -1.61 3.65
CA MET A 18 12.94 -0.54 4.06
C MET A 18 12.57 0.11 5.40
N ALA A 19 11.30 0.04 5.78
CA ALA A 19 10.80 0.63 7.01
C ALA A 19 11.14 -0.23 8.24
N VAL A 20 11.56 0.41 9.34
CA VAL A 20 11.87 -0.29 10.59
C VAL A 20 10.62 -0.55 11.45
N SER A 21 9.47 0.01 11.06
CA SER A 21 8.19 -0.22 11.74
C SER A 21 7.01 -0.06 10.79
N GLU A 22 5.86 -0.62 11.17
CA GLU A 22 4.60 -0.41 10.42
C GLU A 22 4.19 1.06 10.36
N ARG A 23 4.43 1.81 11.44
CA ARG A 23 4.12 3.24 11.49
C ARG A 23 4.97 4.02 10.49
N GLU A 24 6.27 3.75 10.43
CA GLU A 24 7.15 4.38 9.45
C GLU A 24 6.76 4.00 8.02
N TRP A 25 6.46 2.72 7.78
CA TRP A 25 5.98 2.25 6.48
C TRP A 25 4.72 2.99 6.05
N LYS A 26 3.67 3.01 6.88
CA LYS A 26 2.42 3.74 6.60
C LYS A 26 2.67 5.25 6.39
N HIS A 27 3.64 5.84 7.09
CA HIS A 27 4.04 7.24 6.87
C HIS A 27 4.69 7.45 5.50
N ARG A 28 5.64 6.58 5.10
CA ARG A 28 6.28 6.62 3.78
C ARG A 28 5.27 6.51 2.64
N LEU A 29 4.29 5.61 2.76
CA LEU A 29 3.25 5.41 1.74
C LEU A 29 2.41 6.65 1.47
N ARG A 30 2.20 7.51 2.48
CA ARG A 30 1.48 8.78 2.29
C ARG A 30 2.18 9.70 1.30
N GLY A 31 3.50 9.66 1.21
CA GLY A 31 4.28 10.41 0.21
C GLY A 31 3.99 9.99 -1.23
N TYR A 32 3.51 8.75 -1.42
CA TYR A 32 3.08 8.20 -2.71
C TYR A 32 1.58 8.33 -2.94
N GLY A 33 0.83 8.92 -2.00
CA GLY A 33 -0.63 9.01 -2.07
C GLY A 33 -1.35 7.70 -1.74
N TYR A 34 -0.69 6.76 -1.06
CA TYR A 34 -1.27 5.48 -0.65
C TYR A 34 -1.49 5.42 0.87
N ALA A 35 -2.49 4.63 1.26
CA ALA A 35 -2.70 4.20 2.64
C ALA A 35 -2.93 2.68 2.70
N ILE A 36 -2.79 2.12 3.90
CA ILE A 36 -3.07 0.71 4.18
C ILE A 36 -4.27 0.63 5.09
N ARG A 37 -5.26 -0.15 4.68
CA ARG A 37 -6.46 -0.45 5.45
C ARG A 37 -6.49 -1.93 5.77
N ASP A 38 -6.42 -2.24 7.06
CA ASP A 38 -6.52 -3.59 7.57
C ASP A 38 -8.02 -3.97 7.66
N THR A 39 -8.40 -5.10 7.08
CA THR A 39 -9.78 -5.65 7.12
C THR A 39 -9.74 -7.10 7.59
N GLU A 40 -10.89 -7.67 7.95
CA GLU A 40 -10.99 -9.10 8.31
C GLU A 40 -10.53 -10.03 7.17
N ALA A 41 -10.65 -9.59 5.91
CA ALA A 41 -10.21 -10.34 4.73
C ALA A 41 -8.73 -10.12 4.38
N GLY A 42 -8.01 -9.27 5.12
CA GLY A 42 -6.62 -8.91 4.88
C GLY A 42 -6.39 -7.41 4.69
N ALA A 43 -5.15 -7.03 4.40
CA ALA A 43 -4.76 -5.64 4.18
C ALA A 43 -5.02 -5.20 2.73
N PHE A 44 -5.51 -3.98 2.54
CA PHE A 44 -5.75 -3.35 1.26
C PHE A 44 -4.92 -2.07 1.12
N VAL A 45 -4.41 -1.82 -0.08
CA VAL A 45 -3.86 -0.52 -0.48
C VAL A 45 -5.01 0.36 -0.94
N THR A 46 -5.09 1.56 -0.38
CA THR A 46 -6.12 2.54 -0.71
C THR A 46 -5.51 3.84 -1.22
N SER A 47 -6.26 4.55 -2.06
CA SER A 47 -5.90 5.92 -2.46
C SER A 47 -6.11 6.86 -1.27
N LEU A 48 -5.06 7.58 -0.88
CA LEU A 48 -5.17 8.59 0.17
C LEU A 48 -6.01 9.79 -0.30
N VAL A 49 -6.00 10.10 -1.60
CA VAL A 49 -6.72 11.24 -2.17
C VAL A 49 -8.20 10.92 -2.38
N ARG A 50 -8.50 9.71 -2.86
CA ARG A 50 -9.87 9.33 -3.27
C ARG A 50 -10.57 8.44 -2.24
N GLY A 51 -9.83 7.87 -1.29
CA GLY A 51 -10.36 6.96 -0.26
C GLY A 51 -10.79 5.58 -0.78
N GLU A 52 -10.63 5.31 -2.08
CA GLU A 52 -11.01 4.06 -2.71
C GLU A 52 -9.95 2.96 -2.56
N ASP A 53 -10.40 1.70 -2.59
CA ASP A 53 -9.50 0.55 -2.62
C ASP A 53 -8.86 0.39 -3.99
N LEU A 54 -7.54 0.23 -4.01
CA LEU A 54 -6.78 0.03 -5.24
C LEU A 54 -6.52 -1.46 -5.47
N CYS A 55 -5.97 -2.15 -4.46
CA CYS A 55 -5.67 -3.57 -4.55
C CYS A 55 -5.44 -4.21 -3.17
N PRO A 56 -5.72 -5.52 -3.00
CA PRO A 56 -5.33 -6.25 -1.80
C PRO A 56 -3.81 -6.36 -1.70
N LEU A 57 -3.26 -6.38 -0.49
CA LEU A 57 -1.83 -6.57 -0.23
C LEU A 57 -1.45 -8.06 -0.08
N GLY A 58 -2.42 -8.91 0.27
CA GLY A 58 -2.25 -10.35 0.38
C GLY A 58 -2.97 -11.10 -0.74
N VAL A 59 -2.21 -11.76 -1.60
CA VAL A 59 -2.52 -13.05 -2.24
C VAL A 59 -1.26 -13.90 -2.21
#